data_AF-A0AAV9B9K5-F1
#
_entry.id   AF-A0AAV9B9K5-F1
#
_cell.length_a   1.000
_cell.length_b   1.000
_cell.length_c   1.000
_cell.angle_alpha   90.00
_cell.angle_beta   90.00
_cell.angle_gamma   90.00
#
_symmetry.space_group_name_H-M   'P 1'
#
loop_
_entity.id
_entity.type
_entity.pdbx_description
1 polymer ?
#
loop_
_entity_poly.entity_id
_entity_poly.type
_entity_poly.pdbx_seq_one_letter_code
_entity_poly.pdbx_strand_id
1 'polypeptide(L)'
;MPSISCRNYRLLSLFRFKIWWMVPQMGKSGRDVPVETQMLLLEAKDEFESSTYYILFLPVLDGNFRSSLQGKSTDELEFCIESGDPAVEASEFYEAVFVNFGSNPFELMKESMKNQYPGSLDWFGWCTWDAFYHAVNPQGIKEGLKSLSEGGTPARFLIIDDGWQRYVYLWHALMGYWGGLNPNAPGTNKYNAKLLYPVQSPGNLSHIRDLAMDRMEIYGVGTISPSKIFEFYDDLHSYLVSQNVDGVKVDVQNLMETLGTGFGGRVSFTRQFQLALERSVNKNFQDNSIICCMGHNTDSIYSSNVSAITRASDDYYPKNQASQTLHIATVAFNSIFLGEIVVPDWDMFYSDHYAAEFHAAARALGGCGVYVSDKPGKHDFKLLKRLVLPNGSVLRAKYPGRPTRDCLFNDPVIDGKSLLKIWNMNTYSGVLGVFNCQGAGTWPCLDNVENDSDVKPSKLTGSVSPSNIECLEEVAGNNWTGDCAVFSFNSGGEKIQFAPIGLINMYNSGGAVEAVEFVINDSNCQLKIKGSGSGNFGAYSSANPKFCMVNSKEEEFEYKVDEKFLTITVPHGNDSWEIDVAFMA
;
A
#
# COMPACT_ATOMS: atom_id res chain seq x y z
N MET A 1 -28.75 25.63 -3.49
CA MET A 1 -27.47 24.93 -3.73
C MET A 1 -27.62 24.12 -5.01
N PRO A 2 -26.65 24.15 -5.94
CA PRO A 2 -26.67 23.23 -7.07
C PRO A 2 -26.56 21.79 -6.55
N SER A 3 -27.55 20.96 -6.85
CA SER A 3 -27.55 19.54 -6.52
C SER A 3 -27.22 18.72 -7.76
N ILE A 4 -26.23 17.82 -7.64
CA ILE A 4 -25.95 16.82 -8.67
C ILE A 4 -26.84 15.62 -8.32
N SER A 5 -27.82 15.33 -9.19
CA SER A 5 -28.66 14.14 -9.06
C SER A 5 -27.91 12.93 -9.62
N CYS A 6 -27.51 12.02 -8.75
CA CYS A 6 -26.77 10.81 -9.13
C CYS A 6 -27.74 9.61 -9.17
N ARG A 7 -28.57 9.52 -10.21
CA ARG A 7 -29.47 8.36 -10.40
C ARG A 7 -28.91 7.40 -11.42
N ASN A 8 -29.05 6.09 -11.16
CA ASN A 8 -28.68 5.00 -12.07
C ASN A 8 -27.18 4.89 -12.39
N TYR A 9 -26.31 5.46 -11.56
CA TYR A 9 -24.85 5.28 -11.67
C TYR A 9 -24.41 4.18 -10.72
N ARG A 10 -23.54 3.28 -11.18
CA ARG A 10 -22.80 2.42 -10.25
C ARG A 10 -21.74 3.26 -9.57
N LEU A 11 -21.66 3.18 -8.26
CA LEU A 11 -20.73 4.00 -7.47
C LEU A 11 -19.88 3.16 -6.52
N LEU A 12 -18.68 3.67 -6.26
CA LEU A 12 -17.77 3.23 -5.22
C LEU A 12 -17.44 4.44 -4.35
N SER A 13 -17.75 4.35 -3.06
CA SER A 13 -17.39 5.35 -2.05
C SER A 13 -16.31 4.77 -1.14
N LEU A 14 -15.27 5.54 -0.82
CA LEU A 14 -14.44 5.30 0.36
C LEU A 14 -14.85 6.31 1.42
N PHE A 15 -15.46 5.82 2.50
CA PHE A 15 -16.02 6.66 3.55
C PHE A 15 -15.44 6.29 4.90
N ARG A 16 -15.35 7.27 5.80
CA ARG A 16 -14.93 7.03 7.17
C ARG A 16 -16.10 6.48 7.98
N PHE A 17 -16.00 5.22 8.39
CA PHE A 17 -17.02 4.58 9.24
C PHE A 17 -16.75 4.76 10.75
N LYS A 18 -15.52 5.15 11.10
CA LYS A 18 -15.13 5.62 12.43
C LYS A 18 -14.04 6.67 12.28
N ILE A 19 -13.71 7.34 13.37
CA ILE A 19 -12.76 8.45 13.34
C ILE A 19 -11.40 8.08 12.73
N TRP A 20 -10.96 6.84 12.88
CA TRP A 20 -9.62 6.41 12.45
C TRP A 20 -9.57 5.87 11.02
N TRP A 21 -10.68 5.34 10.49
CA TRP A 21 -10.67 4.36 9.41
C TRP A 21 -11.72 4.56 8.33
N MET A 22 -11.32 4.21 7.10
CA MET A 22 -12.21 4.14 5.93
C MET A 22 -12.50 2.70 5.53
N VAL A 23 -13.66 2.48 4.92
CA VAL A 23 -14.05 1.24 4.23
C VAL A 23 -14.73 1.58 2.90
N PRO A 24 -14.78 0.64 1.94
CA PRO A 24 -15.55 0.82 0.72
C PRO A 24 -17.06 0.66 0.96
N GLN A 25 -17.85 1.34 0.13
CA GLN A 25 -19.28 1.10 -0.05
C GLN A 25 -19.64 1.20 -1.52
N MET A 26 -20.32 0.19 -2.04
CA MET A 26 -20.85 0.19 -3.41
C MET A 26 -22.33 0.60 -3.40
N GLY A 27 -22.77 1.24 -4.47
CA GLY A 27 -24.16 1.72 -4.59
C GLY A 27 -24.62 1.88 -6.04
N LYS A 28 -25.87 2.32 -6.19
CA LYS A 28 -26.52 2.56 -7.50
C LYS A 28 -27.14 3.96 -7.63
N SER A 29 -27.08 4.76 -6.56
CA SER A 29 -27.75 6.04 -6.48
C SER A 29 -27.12 6.96 -5.44
N GLY A 30 -27.30 8.27 -5.59
CA GLY A 30 -26.69 9.28 -4.71
C GLY A 30 -26.99 9.05 -3.23
N ARG A 31 -28.17 8.52 -2.87
CA ARG A 31 -28.53 8.18 -1.48
C ARG A 31 -27.64 7.09 -0.85
N ASP A 32 -26.98 6.28 -1.68
CA ASP A 32 -26.12 5.19 -1.22
C ASP A 32 -24.72 5.69 -0.82
N VAL A 33 -24.41 6.98 -1.06
CA VAL A 33 -23.14 7.61 -0.66
C VAL A 33 -23.18 7.88 0.84
N PRO A 34 -22.36 7.20 1.66
CA PRO A 34 -22.40 7.36 3.10
C PRO A 34 -21.91 8.75 3.55
N VAL A 35 -22.35 9.19 4.72
CA VAL A 35 -21.78 10.35 5.42
C VAL A 35 -20.28 10.13 5.61
N GLU A 36 -19.48 11.22 5.52
CA GLU A 36 -18.02 11.17 5.60
C GLU A 36 -17.33 10.42 4.44
N THR A 37 -17.90 10.48 3.24
CA THR A 37 -17.23 9.98 2.03
C THR A 37 -16.09 10.91 1.61
N GLN A 38 -14.89 10.36 1.42
CA GLN A 38 -13.67 11.08 1.07
C GLN A 38 -13.13 10.75 -0.32
N MET A 39 -13.69 9.75 -0.99
CA MET A 39 -13.48 9.47 -2.41
C MET A 39 -14.79 8.89 -2.95
N LEU A 40 -15.30 9.45 -4.03
CA LEU A 40 -16.44 8.90 -4.75
C LEU A 40 -16.06 8.70 -6.22
N LEU A 41 -16.20 7.48 -6.70
CA LEU A 41 -16.00 7.11 -8.09
C LEU A 41 -17.34 6.66 -8.69
N LEU A 42 -17.72 7.22 -9.83
CA LEU A 42 -18.92 6.86 -10.58
C LEU A 42 -18.53 6.16 -11.88
N GLU A 43 -19.25 5.09 -12.23
CA GLU A 43 -19.23 4.48 -13.57
C GLU A 43 -20.41 5.05 -14.38
N ALA A 44 -20.08 5.80 -15.43
CA ALA A 44 -21.02 6.33 -16.41
C ALA A 44 -20.91 5.54 -17.72
N LYS A 45 -22.04 5.20 -18.31
CA LYS A 45 -22.10 4.59 -19.65
C LYS A 45 -22.67 5.61 -20.60
N ASP A 46 -22.00 5.80 -21.73
CA ASP A 46 -22.58 6.56 -22.83
C ASP A 46 -23.75 5.74 -23.42
N GLU A 47 -24.90 6.37 -23.63
CA GLU A 47 -26.08 5.70 -24.22
C GLU A 47 -25.92 5.48 -25.73
N PHE A 48 -25.02 6.22 -26.38
CA PHE A 48 -24.79 6.22 -27.83
C PHE A 48 -23.49 5.50 -28.22
N GLU A 49 -22.47 5.58 -27.37
CA GLU A 49 -21.22 4.82 -27.53
C GLU A 49 -21.17 3.69 -26.50
N SER A 50 -20.74 2.49 -26.89
CA SER A 50 -20.46 1.38 -25.94
C SER A 50 -19.30 1.66 -24.97
N SER A 51 -18.87 2.92 -24.85
CA SER A 51 -17.75 3.40 -24.06
C SER A 51 -18.17 3.63 -22.61
N THR A 52 -17.35 3.16 -21.67
CA THR A 52 -17.53 3.41 -20.24
C THR A 52 -16.57 4.52 -19.81
N TYR A 53 -17.08 5.49 -19.06
CA TYR A 53 -16.30 6.59 -18.50
C TYR A 53 -16.47 6.63 -16.98
N TYR A 54 -15.51 7.21 -16.30
CA TYR A 54 -15.45 7.32 -14.85
C TYR A 54 -15.40 8.78 -14.44
N ILE A 55 -16.09 9.11 -13.36
CA ILE A 55 -16.06 10.45 -12.75
C ILE A 55 -15.59 10.30 -11.32
N LEU A 56 -14.49 10.96 -11.00
CA LEU A 56 -13.88 10.97 -9.68
C LEU A 56 -14.21 12.28 -8.97
N PHE A 57 -14.75 12.18 -7.76
CA PHE A 57 -14.94 13.29 -6.84
C PHE A 57 -14.00 13.10 -5.64
N LEU A 58 -13.12 14.07 -5.42
CA LEU A 58 -12.22 14.14 -4.28
C LEU A 58 -12.56 15.40 -3.47
N PRO A 59 -13.18 15.26 -2.30
CA PRO A 59 -13.26 16.33 -1.30
C PRO A 59 -11.84 16.71 -0.87
N VAL A 60 -11.48 17.99 -1.01
CA VAL A 60 -10.14 18.49 -0.69
C VAL A 60 -10.17 19.55 0.40
N LEU A 61 -8.99 20.02 0.81
CA LEU A 61 -8.83 21.10 1.77
C LEU A 61 -8.95 22.45 1.06
N ASP A 62 -9.73 23.37 1.62
CA ASP A 62 -9.81 24.76 1.18
C ASP A 62 -9.39 25.66 2.36
N GLY A 63 -8.11 26.04 2.37
CA GLY A 63 -7.49 26.75 3.48
C GLY A 63 -7.53 25.95 4.80
N ASN A 64 -8.29 26.44 5.78
CA ASN A 64 -8.48 25.81 7.09
C ASN A 64 -9.73 24.91 7.17
N PHE A 65 -10.43 24.74 6.05
CA PHE A 65 -11.65 23.95 5.95
C PHE A 65 -11.38 22.64 5.24
N ARG A 66 -12.06 21.60 5.69
CA ARG A 66 -12.09 20.30 5.05
C ARG A 66 -13.49 20.03 4.54
N SER A 67 -13.59 19.34 3.41
CA SER A 67 -14.85 18.86 2.87
C SER A 67 -15.03 17.35 2.94
N SER A 68 -16.28 16.89 2.94
CA SER A 68 -16.71 15.50 2.70
C SER A 68 -18.00 15.43 1.88
N LEU A 69 -18.30 14.25 1.34
CA LEU A 69 -19.54 13.97 0.61
C LEU A 69 -20.50 13.14 1.44
N GLN A 70 -21.80 13.32 1.16
CA GLN A 70 -22.86 12.46 1.64
C GLN A 70 -24.07 12.48 0.69
N GLY A 71 -24.83 11.38 0.68
CA GLY A 71 -26.06 11.24 -0.10
C GLY A 71 -27.30 11.76 0.63
N LYS A 72 -28.22 12.38 -0.11
CA LYS A 72 -29.58 12.69 0.37
C LYS A 72 -30.59 11.64 -0.08
N SER A 73 -31.72 11.57 0.63
CA SER A 73 -32.87 10.73 0.25
C SER A 73 -33.47 11.07 -1.14
N THR A 74 -33.11 12.23 -1.69
CA THR A 74 -33.49 12.72 -3.03
C THR A 74 -32.56 12.24 -4.16
N ASP A 75 -31.51 11.46 -3.85
CA ASP A 75 -30.39 11.07 -4.73
C ASP A 75 -29.44 12.21 -5.10
N GLU A 76 -29.51 13.30 -4.36
CA GLU A 76 -28.59 14.44 -4.49
C GLU A 76 -27.35 14.22 -3.64
N LEU A 77 -26.18 14.60 -4.16
CA LEU A 77 -24.96 14.71 -3.37
C LEU A 77 -24.97 16.02 -2.58
N GLU A 78 -24.60 15.93 -1.31
CA GLU A 78 -24.36 17.05 -0.41
C GLU A 78 -22.89 17.09 -0.01
N PHE A 79 -22.38 18.32 0.12
CA PHE A 79 -21.04 18.62 0.57
C PHE A 79 -21.11 19.14 2.00
N CYS A 80 -20.37 18.51 2.91
CA CYS A 80 -20.10 19.07 4.22
C CYS A 80 -18.78 19.84 4.15
N ILE A 81 -18.73 21.06 4.69
CA ILE A 81 -17.49 21.86 4.77
C ILE A 81 -17.36 22.35 6.21
N GLU A 82 -16.23 22.06 6.85
CA GLU A 82 -16.04 22.33 8.28
C GLU A 82 -14.60 22.71 8.62
N SER A 83 -14.44 23.70 9.52
CA SER A 83 -13.16 24.06 10.13
C SER A 83 -12.93 23.36 11.47
N GLY A 84 -13.99 22.93 12.15
CA GLY A 84 -13.92 22.42 13.53
C GLY A 84 -13.60 23.50 14.58
N ASP A 85 -13.64 24.78 14.21
CA ASP A 85 -13.38 25.90 15.11
C ASP A 85 -14.39 27.04 14.83
N PRO A 86 -15.26 27.39 15.79
CA PRO A 86 -16.24 28.47 15.63
C PRO A 86 -15.62 29.83 15.32
N ALA A 87 -14.33 30.04 15.65
CA ALA A 87 -13.64 31.29 15.33
C ALA A 87 -13.10 31.34 13.88
N VAL A 88 -13.14 30.22 13.16
CA VAL A 88 -12.66 30.11 11.78
C VAL A 88 -13.86 30.04 10.85
N GLU A 89 -14.23 31.21 10.33
CA GLU A 89 -15.40 31.42 9.47
C GLU A 89 -14.97 31.82 8.04
N ALA A 90 -15.76 31.41 7.06
CA ALA A 90 -15.62 31.82 5.66
C ALA A 90 -17.00 31.89 4.99
N SER A 91 -17.15 32.78 4.02
CA SER A 91 -18.40 32.95 3.25
C SER A 91 -18.36 32.29 1.88
N GLU A 92 -17.18 31.89 1.40
CA GLU A 92 -16.94 31.37 0.06
C GLU A 92 -15.92 30.23 0.11
N PHE A 93 -16.14 29.21 -0.71
CA PHE A 93 -15.27 28.04 -0.85
C PHE A 93 -15.10 27.76 -2.34
N TYR A 94 -13.86 27.77 -2.81
CA TYR A 94 -13.52 27.69 -4.23
C TYR A 94 -13.01 26.32 -4.63
N GLU A 95 -12.41 25.60 -3.69
CA GLU A 95 -11.71 24.35 -3.96
C GLU A 95 -12.38 23.14 -3.30
N ALA A 96 -13.53 23.30 -2.63
CA ALA A 96 -14.11 22.28 -1.75
C ALA A 96 -14.14 20.85 -2.33
N VAL A 97 -14.42 20.66 -3.63
CA VAL A 97 -14.33 19.34 -4.27
C VAL A 97 -13.65 19.44 -5.62
N PHE A 98 -12.61 18.62 -5.79
CA PHE A 98 -11.98 18.37 -7.07
C PHE A 98 -12.75 17.29 -7.83
N VAL A 99 -13.10 17.57 -9.09
CA VAL A 99 -13.82 16.64 -9.96
C VAL A 99 -13.02 16.43 -11.23
N ASN A 100 -12.79 15.17 -11.59
CA ASN A 100 -12.10 14.80 -12.82
C ASN A 100 -12.84 13.64 -13.50
N PHE A 101 -12.65 13.46 -14.82
CA PHE A 101 -13.29 12.40 -15.59
C PHE A 101 -12.33 11.77 -16.59
N GLY A 102 -12.52 10.49 -16.90
CA GLY A 102 -11.66 9.76 -17.84
C GLY A 102 -12.19 8.37 -18.17
N SER A 103 -11.56 7.70 -19.14
CA SER A 103 -11.91 6.33 -19.55
C SER A 103 -11.24 5.24 -18.71
N ASN A 104 -10.25 5.60 -17.88
CA ASN A 104 -9.52 4.69 -16.99
C ASN A 104 -9.57 5.22 -15.55
N PRO A 105 -10.15 4.47 -14.59
CA PRO A 105 -10.34 4.97 -13.23
C PRO A 105 -9.04 5.06 -12.42
N PHE A 106 -8.01 4.29 -12.79
CA PHE A 106 -6.73 4.29 -12.07
C PHE A 106 -5.78 5.37 -12.60
N GLU A 107 -5.73 5.59 -13.91
CA GLU A 107 -5.04 6.76 -14.48
C GLU A 107 -5.67 8.05 -13.97
N LEU A 108 -7.01 8.10 -13.94
CA LEU A 108 -7.76 9.23 -13.40
C LEU A 108 -7.33 9.54 -11.95
N MET A 109 -7.24 8.52 -11.11
CA MET A 109 -6.78 8.68 -9.73
C MET A 109 -5.34 9.20 -9.67
N LYS A 110 -4.41 8.58 -10.42
CA LYS A 110 -3.00 8.95 -10.47
C LYS A 110 -2.76 10.39 -10.95
N GLU A 111 -3.45 10.80 -12.01
CA GLU A 111 -3.34 12.16 -12.55
C GLU A 111 -3.90 13.22 -11.61
N SER A 112 -4.96 12.87 -10.87
CA SER A 112 -5.59 13.74 -9.89
C SER A 112 -4.74 13.96 -8.63
N MET A 113 -3.72 13.12 -8.40
CA MET A 113 -2.91 13.11 -7.17
C MET A 113 -1.44 13.52 -7.36
N LYS A 114 -1.02 13.96 -8.57
CA LYS A 114 0.39 14.25 -8.88
C LYS A 114 1.03 15.31 -7.95
N ASN A 115 2.02 14.88 -7.16
CA ASN A 115 2.99 15.71 -6.44
C ASN A 115 4.30 15.90 -7.26
N GLN A 116 5.08 16.94 -6.91
CA GLN A 116 6.38 17.27 -7.53
C GLN A 116 7.47 16.21 -7.24
N TYR A 117 8.31 15.93 -8.24
CA TYR A 117 9.48 15.05 -8.10
C TYR A 117 10.52 15.65 -7.13
N PRO A 118 11.23 14.82 -6.33
CA PRO A 118 12.21 15.32 -5.39
C PRO A 118 13.46 15.84 -6.12
N GLY A 119 13.94 17.03 -5.72
CA GLY A 119 15.17 17.64 -6.27
C GLY A 119 16.46 16.86 -5.97
N SER A 120 16.38 15.71 -5.28
CA SER A 120 17.51 14.76 -5.14
C SER A 120 17.95 14.17 -6.48
N LEU A 121 17.07 14.13 -7.48
CA LEU A 121 17.37 13.69 -8.84
C LEU A 121 18.36 14.60 -9.59
N ASP A 122 18.57 15.84 -9.11
CA ASP A 122 19.49 16.80 -9.73
C ASP A 122 20.92 16.71 -9.19
N TRP A 123 21.18 15.83 -8.22
CA TRP A 123 22.47 15.71 -7.55
C TRP A 123 23.19 14.40 -7.92
N PHE A 124 24.51 14.39 -7.84
CA PHE A 124 25.32 13.18 -7.93
C PHE A 124 25.41 12.52 -6.55
N GLY A 125 25.13 11.22 -6.47
CA GLY A 125 25.19 10.46 -5.22
C GLY A 125 25.91 9.13 -5.38
N TRP A 126 26.20 8.51 -4.25
CA TRP A 126 26.94 7.24 -4.17
C TRP A 126 26.16 6.22 -3.36
N CYS A 127 26.10 4.98 -3.84
CA CYS A 127 25.44 3.86 -3.15
C CYS A 127 26.47 2.89 -2.59
N THR A 128 26.26 2.39 -1.38
CA THR A 128 27.19 1.48 -0.71
C THR A 128 27.09 0.01 -1.19
N TRP A 129 26.06 -0.37 -1.96
CA TRP A 129 25.82 -1.78 -2.35
C TRP A 129 27.00 -2.45 -3.03
N ASP A 130 27.40 -1.99 -4.22
CA ASP A 130 28.49 -2.65 -4.96
C ASP A 130 29.86 -2.47 -4.28
N ALA A 131 29.98 -1.49 -3.39
CA ALA A 131 31.22 -1.22 -2.67
C ALA A 131 31.42 -2.15 -1.47
N PHE A 132 30.34 -2.57 -0.80
CA PHE A 132 30.43 -3.29 0.47
C PHE A 132 29.56 -4.54 0.54
N TYR A 133 28.60 -4.70 -0.36
CA TYR A 133 27.48 -5.64 -0.24
C TYR A 133 26.97 -5.63 1.20
N HIS A 134 26.89 -6.80 1.83
CA HIS A 134 26.40 -6.90 3.20
C HIS A 134 27.39 -6.44 4.30
N ALA A 135 28.55 -5.87 3.99
CA ALA A 135 29.58 -5.49 4.96
C ALA A 135 29.72 -3.96 5.16
N VAL A 136 28.66 -3.21 4.87
CA VAL A 136 28.61 -1.76 5.05
C VAL A 136 28.99 -1.38 6.49
N ASN A 137 29.95 -0.46 6.63
CA ASN A 137 30.38 0.03 7.95
C ASN A 137 30.78 1.52 7.93
N PRO A 138 30.75 2.22 9.09
CA PRO A 138 31.00 3.65 9.16
C PRO A 138 32.39 4.10 8.66
N GLN A 139 33.40 3.24 8.76
CA GLN A 139 34.75 3.57 8.29
C GLN A 139 34.81 3.53 6.75
N GLY A 140 34.25 2.49 6.14
CA GLY A 140 34.16 2.36 4.68
C GLY A 140 33.38 3.50 4.03
N ILE A 141 32.26 3.92 4.64
CA ILE A 141 31.47 5.08 4.15
C ILE A 141 32.30 6.37 4.19
N LYS A 142 33.00 6.64 5.31
CA LYS A 142 33.84 7.83 5.46
C LYS A 142 34.99 7.85 4.44
N GLU A 143 35.62 6.70 4.21
CA GLU A 143 36.69 6.57 3.24
C GLU A 143 36.18 6.76 1.81
N GLY A 144 35.04 6.18 1.46
CA GLY A 144 34.42 6.36 0.14
C GLY A 144 34.00 7.80 -0.16
N LEU A 145 33.29 8.45 0.77
CA LEU A 145 32.92 9.86 0.63
C LEU A 145 34.15 10.78 0.54
N LYS A 146 35.19 10.50 1.34
CA LYS A 146 36.45 11.24 1.28
C LYS A 146 37.14 11.06 -0.08
N SER A 147 37.20 9.83 -0.59
CA SER A 147 37.82 9.54 -1.89
C SER A 147 37.11 10.22 -3.07
N LEU A 148 35.77 10.24 -3.06
CA LEU A 148 34.95 10.93 -4.08
C LEU A 148 35.15 12.45 -4.02
N SER A 149 35.22 13.00 -2.81
CA SER A 149 35.52 14.43 -2.61
C SER A 149 36.93 14.80 -3.08
N GLU A 150 37.94 13.99 -2.75
CA GLU A 150 39.34 14.21 -3.17
C GLU A 150 39.54 14.00 -4.68
N GLY A 151 38.72 13.14 -5.30
CA GLY A 151 38.67 12.90 -6.76
C GLY A 151 37.95 13.98 -7.58
N GLY A 152 37.39 15.01 -6.93
CA GLY A 152 36.72 16.12 -7.61
C GLY A 152 35.23 15.88 -7.95
N THR A 153 34.64 14.78 -7.50
CA THR A 153 33.23 14.40 -7.73
C THR A 153 32.50 14.17 -6.40
N PRO A 154 32.31 15.21 -5.56
CA PRO A 154 31.73 15.04 -4.24
C PRO A 154 30.28 14.53 -4.34
N ALA A 155 30.00 13.36 -3.78
CA ALA A 155 28.64 12.86 -3.63
C ALA A 155 27.85 13.75 -2.67
N ARG A 156 26.73 14.29 -3.14
CA ARG A 156 25.85 15.22 -2.41
C ARG A 156 24.67 14.50 -1.75
N PHE A 157 24.46 13.23 -2.08
CA PHE A 157 23.62 12.30 -1.34
C PHE A 157 24.29 10.92 -1.31
N LEU A 158 24.01 10.15 -0.26
CA LEU A 158 24.56 8.83 -0.02
C LEU A 158 23.39 7.87 0.17
N ILE A 159 23.39 6.75 -0.56
CA ILE A 159 22.49 5.62 -0.34
C ILE A 159 23.27 4.56 0.42
N ILE A 160 22.82 4.23 1.63
CA ILE A 160 23.40 3.16 2.45
C ILE A 160 22.53 1.90 2.23
N ASP A 161 23.04 0.97 1.43
CA ASP A 161 22.37 -0.25 1.00
C ASP A 161 22.52 -1.41 2.03
N ASP A 162 21.89 -2.55 1.74
CA ASP A 162 21.68 -3.67 2.66
C ASP A 162 22.97 -4.33 3.18
N GLY A 163 22.93 -4.89 4.40
CA GLY A 163 24.12 -5.44 5.09
C GLY A 163 24.24 -5.14 6.58
N TRP A 164 23.45 -4.20 7.09
CA TRP A 164 23.59 -3.71 8.46
C TRP A 164 22.35 -3.95 9.32
N GLN A 165 21.31 -4.58 8.78
CA GLN A 165 19.97 -4.50 9.37
C GLN A 165 19.77 -5.37 10.61
N ARG A 166 19.25 -4.71 11.65
CA ARG A 166 18.28 -5.26 12.59
C ARG A 166 17.28 -4.14 12.90
N TYR A 167 16.43 -3.78 11.94
CA TYR A 167 15.45 -2.70 12.12
C TYR A 167 14.56 -2.94 13.35
N VAL A 168 14.62 -2.03 14.32
CA VAL A 168 13.71 -1.99 15.46
C VAL A 168 12.85 -0.75 15.33
N TYR A 169 11.54 -0.96 15.14
CA TYR A 169 10.56 0.12 15.17
C TYR A 169 9.93 0.20 16.56
N LEU A 170 9.78 1.41 17.10
CA LEU A 170 9.07 1.62 18.37
C LEU A 170 7.72 2.31 18.13
N TRP A 171 6.70 1.83 18.84
CA TRP A 171 5.35 2.38 18.76
C TRP A 171 5.15 3.54 19.74
N HIS A 172 4.50 4.61 19.30
CA HIS A 172 3.92 5.63 20.18
C HIS A 172 2.66 6.25 19.55
N ALA A 173 1.82 6.92 20.34
CA ALA A 173 0.74 7.74 19.78
C ALA A 173 1.28 9.11 19.35
N LEU A 174 0.59 9.82 18.46
CA LEU A 174 0.98 11.14 17.99
C LEU A 174 1.21 12.13 19.15
N MET A 175 0.39 12.06 20.21
CA MET A 175 0.55 12.87 21.43
C MET A 175 1.40 12.18 22.52
N GLY A 176 2.34 11.31 22.14
CA GLY A 176 3.14 10.47 23.03
C GLY A 176 2.44 9.17 23.44
N TYR A 177 1.25 9.26 24.03
CA TYR A 177 0.38 8.11 24.34
C TYR A 177 -1.09 8.49 24.15
N TRP A 178 -2.02 7.54 24.30
CA TRP A 178 -3.47 7.74 24.07
C TRP A 178 -4.06 8.94 24.83
N GLY A 179 -3.69 9.12 26.10
CA GLY A 179 -4.14 10.25 26.93
C GLY A 179 -3.33 11.53 26.74
N GLY A 180 -2.39 11.57 25.80
CA GLY A 180 -1.47 12.67 25.62
C GLY A 180 -0.34 12.74 26.66
N LEU A 181 0.31 13.89 26.71
CA LEU A 181 1.41 14.16 27.63
C LEU A 181 0.89 14.66 28.98
N ASN A 182 1.24 13.99 30.07
CA ASN A 182 0.93 14.48 31.42
C ASN A 182 1.67 15.81 31.68
N PRO A 183 0.97 16.94 31.84
CA PRO A 183 1.63 18.24 32.00
C PRO A 183 2.38 18.36 33.32
N ASN A 184 2.00 17.60 34.34
CA ASN A 184 2.56 17.67 35.69
C ASN A 184 3.71 16.67 35.92
N ALA A 185 4.11 15.89 34.91
CA ALA A 185 5.22 14.98 35.04
C ALA A 185 6.57 15.73 35.13
N PRO A 186 7.56 15.20 35.87
CA PRO A 186 8.90 15.77 35.85
C PRO A 186 9.46 15.86 34.41
N GLY A 187 9.95 17.03 34.02
CA GLY A 187 10.57 17.26 32.71
C GLY A 187 9.61 17.61 31.56
N THR A 188 8.29 17.62 31.76
CA THR A 188 7.31 17.89 30.69
C THR A 188 6.91 19.36 30.56
N ASN A 189 7.20 20.20 31.56
CA ASN A 189 6.80 21.62 31.58
C ASN A 189 7.25 22.41 30.34
N LYS A 190 8.41 22.06 29.75
CA LYS A 190 8.96 22.74 28.58
C LYS A 190 8.09 22.61 27.32
N TYR A 191 7.25 21.58 27.25
CA TYR A 191 6.36 21.34 26.12
C TYR A 191 5.01 22.08 26.23
N ASN A 192 4.76 22.75 27.37
CA ASN A 192 3.56 23.56 27.60
C ASN A 192 2.26 22.81 27.27
N ALA A 193 2.17 21.55 27.70
CA ALA A 193 0.99 20.74 27.48
C ALA A 193 -0.19 21.21 28.33
N LYS A 194 -1.40 21.12 27.79
CA LYS A 194 -2.65 21.48 28.46
C LYS A 194 -3.68 20.39 28.25
N LEU A 195 -4.53 20.19 29.26
CA LEU A 195 -5.66 19.26 29.12
C LEU A 195 -6.72 19.91 28.22
N LEU A 196 -6.99 19.28 27.07
CA LEU A 196 -8.04 19.66 26.13
C LEU A 196 -9.04 18.51 26.00
N TYR A 197 -10.27 18.85 25.65
CA TYR A 197 -11.35 17.87 25.51
C TYR A 197 -11.74 17.77 24.04
N PRO A 198 -11.59 16.58 23.42
CA PRO A 198 -12.02 16.34 22.05
C PRO A 198 -13.46 16.78 21.79
N VAL A 199 -13.69 17.39 20.64
CA VAL A 199 -15.03 17.67 20.10
C VAL A 199 -15.18 16.92 18.78
N GLN A 200 -16.03 15.89 18.77
CA GLN A 200 -16.31 15.10 17.57
C GLN A 200 -17.37 15.80 16.69
N SER A 201 -17.13 15.82 15.36
CA SER A 201 -18.10 16.37 14.41
C SER A 201 -19.32 15.46 14.23
N PRO A 202 -20.46 15.97 13.73
CA PRO A 202 -21.61 15.14 13.38
C PRO A 202 -21.25 14.00 12.41
N GLY A 203 -20.32 14.25 11.47
CA GLY A 203 -19.82 13.23 10.54
C GLY A 203 -19.09 12.09 11.26
N ASN A 204 -18.25 12.40 12.26
CA ASN A 204 -17.57 11.36 13.05
C ASN A 204 -18.55 10.46 13.82
N LEU A 205 -19.69 11.03 14.21
CA LEU A 205 -20.71 10.35 15.02
C LEU A 205 -21.78 9.65 14.17
N SER A 206 -21.72 9.75 12.84
CA SER A 206 -22.80 9.25 11.97
C SER A 206 -22.81 7.73 11.79
N HIS A 207 -21.72 7.06 12.15
CA HIS A 207 -21.53 5.62 11.97
C HIS A 207 -21.17 4.94 13.29
N ILE A 208 -19.92 4.57 13.52
CA ILE A 208 -19.46 3.85 14.72
C ILE A 208 -18.66 4.78 15.62
N ARG A 209 -19.10 4.91 16.89
CA ARG A 209 -18.31 5.57 17.95
C ARG A 209 -17.18 4.66 18.42
N ASP A 210 -16.01 5.28 18.63
CA ASP A 210 -14.85 4.57 19.15
C ASP A 210 -14.76 4.73 20.68
N LEU A 211 -14.61 3.61 21.39
CA LEU A 211 -14.56 3.62 22.85
C LEU A 211 -13.37 4.44 23.39
N ALA A 212 -12.23 4.45 22.71
CA ALA A 212 -11.09 5.26 23.14
C ALA A 212 -11.40 6.76 22.99
N MET A 213 -12.08 7.16 21.91
CA MET A 213 -12.58 8.54 21.76
C MET A 213 -13.55 8.94 22.86
N ASP A 214 -14.52 8.09 23.18
CA ASP A 214 -15.49 8.37 24.25
C ASP A 214 -14.77 8.59 25.60
N ARG A 215 -13.71 7.84 25.86
CA ARG A 215 -12.88 8.04 27.06
C ARG A 215 -12.09 9.35 27.00
N MET A 216 -11.50 9.67 25.86
CA MET A 216 -10.75 10.92 25.68
C MET A 216 -11.66 12.16 25.80
N GLU A 217 -12.92 12.11 25.35
CA GLU A 217 -13.92 13.18 25.57
C GLU A 217 -14.22 13.41 27.06
N ILE A 218 -14.31 12.33 27.84
CA ILE A 218 -14.65 12.42 29.28
C ILE A 218 -13.44 12.90 30.10
N TYR A 219 -12.26 12.32 29.85
CA TYR A 219 -11.08 12.53 30.70
C TYR A 219 -10.14 13.62 30.19
N GLY A 220 -10.28 14.02 28.93
CA GLY A 220 -9.39 14.97 28.26
C GLY A 220 -8.08 14.31 27.80
N VAL A 221 -7.35 15.05 26.97
CA VAL A 221 -6.06 14.68 26.38
C VAL A 221 -5.03 15.74 26.76
N GLY A 222 -3.86 15.31 27.23
CA GLY A 222 -2.71 16.18 27.48
C GLY A 222 -2.09 16.67 26.17
N THR A 223 -2.61 17.76 25.63
CA THR A 223 -2.25 18.28 24.31
C THR A 223 -1.06 19.21 24.41
N ILE A 224 0.03 18.84 23.72
CA ILE A 224 1.25 19.63 23.61
C ILE A 224 0.98 20.90 22.78
N SER A 225 1.60 22.02 23.15
CA SER A 225 1.45 23.25 22.38
C SER A 225 2.00 23.08 20.95
N PRO A 226 1.32 23.57 19.90
CA PRO A 226 1.84 23.51 18.52
C PRO A 226 3.23 24.14 18.36
N SER A 227 3.53 25.18 19.12
CA SER A 227 4.86 25.82 19.12
C SER A 227 5.99 24.94 19.68
N LYS A 228 5.64 23.86 20.38
CA LYS A 228 6.55 22.97 21.10
C LYS A 228 6.54 21.53 20.61
N ILE A 229 5.63 21.16 19.72
CA ILE A 229 5.46 19.77 19.30
C ILE A 229 6.69 19.21 18.57
N PHE A 230 7.37 20.02 17.76
CA PHE A 230 8.63 19.61 17.14
C PHE A 230 9.70 19.28 18.19
N GLU A 231 9.85 20.12 19.22
CA GLU A 231 10.81 19.88 20.31
C GLU A 231 10.50 18.54 21.02
N PHE A 232 9.22 18.26 21.27
CA PHE A 232 8.79 16.98 21.83
C PHE A 232 9.15 15.78 20.96
N TYR A 233 8.83 15.80 19.67
CA TYR A 233 9.17 14.70 18.78
C TYR A 233 10.68 14.55 18.62
N ASP A 234 11.42 15.64 18.57
CA ASP A 234 12.87 15.61 18.41
C ASP A 234 13.55 15.02 19.65
N ASP A 235 13.10 15.40 20.85
CA ASP A 235 13.59 14.80 22.10
C ASP A 235 13.25 13.30 22.18
N LEU A 236 12.03 12.91 21.83
CA LEU A 236 11.61 11.51 21.82
C LEU A 236 12.41 10.70 20.80
N HIS A 237 12.45 11.13 19.54
CA HIS A 237 13.10 10.37 18.47
C HIS A 237 14.62 10.34 18.62
N SER A 238 15.25 11.44 19.04
CA SER A 238 16.71 11.44 19.31
C SER A 238 17.07 10.50 20.46
N TYR A 239 16.22 10.41 21.49
CA TYR A 239 16.37 9.40 22.53
C TYR A 239 16.22 7.98 21.96
N LEU A 240 15.19 7.70 21.15
CA LEU A 240 14.99 6.39 20.54
C LEU A 240 16.20 5.97 19.68
N VAL A 241 16.71 6.86 18.84
CA VAL A 241 17.92 6.63 18.04
C VAL A 241 19.13 6.37 18.94
N SER A 242 19.28 7.07 20.06
CA SER A 242 20.34 6.80 21.04
C SER A 242 20.27 5.39 21.66
N GLN A 243 19.11 4.74 21.57
CA GLN A 243 18.87 3.36 22.00
C GLN A 243 18.92 2.34 20.85
N ASN A 244 19.39 2.76 19.66
CA ASN A 244 19.43 1.95 18.44
C ASN A 244 18.03 1.52 17.95
N VAL A 245 17.04 2.41 18.07
CA VAL A 245 15.75 2.28 17.36
C VAL A 245 15.89 2.95 16.00
N ASP A 246 15.45 2.25 14.95
CA ASP A 246 15.65 2.66 13.56
C ASP A 246 14.44 3.39 12.97
N GLY A 247 13.27 3.26 13.58
CA GLY A 247 12.05 3.92 13.11
C GLY A 247 10.92 3.92 14.13
N VAL A 248 9.80 4.53 13.75
CA VAL A 248 8.62 4.64 14.60
C VAL A 248 7.34 4.18 13.92
N LYS A 249 6.46 3.54 14.67
CA LYS A 249 5.05 3.39 14.29
C LYS A 249 4.25 4.40 15.11
N VAL A 250 3.56 5.31 14.45
CA VAL A 250 2.81 6.39 15.10
C VAL A 250 1.32 6.14 14.93
N ASP A 251 0.58 6.08 16.03
CA ASP A 251 -0.88 5.92 16.05
C ASP A 251 -1.59 7.24 16.39
N VAL A 252 -2.92 7.22 16.35
CA VAL A 252 -3.82 8.26 16.88
C VAL A 252 -3.72 9.61 16.14
N GLN A 253 -3.35 9.62 14.86
CA GLN A 253 -3.23 10.85 14.07
C GLN A 253 -4.54 11.63 13.94
N ASN A 254 -5.66 10.95 13.65
CA ASN A 254 -6.93 11.65 13.44
C ASN A 254 -7.49 12.33 14.70
N LEU A 255 -6.92 12.10 15.89
CA LEU A 255 -7.33 12.80 17.10
C LEU A 255 -7.21 14.32 16.96
N MET A 256 -6.21 14.77 16.20
CA MET A 256 -5.93 16.18 15.93
C MET A 256 -7.16 16.93 15.43
N GLU A 257 -8.00 16.25 14.65
CA GLU A 257 -9.18 16.86 14.04
C GLU A 257 -10.23 17.31 15.06
N THR A 258 -10.18 16.76 16.29
CA THR A 258 -11.13 17.04 17.39
C THR A 258 -10.60 18.04 18.41
N LEU A 259 -9.33 18.45 18.27
CA LEU A 259 -8.60 19.29 19.23
C LEU A 259 -8.22 20.66 18.63
N GLY A 260 -8.60 20.93 17.38
CA GLY A 260 -8.21 22.13 16.64
C GLY A 260 -8.88 23.43 17.06
N THR A 261 -9.93 23.38 17.91
CA THR A 261 -10.63 24.58 18.38
C THR A 261 -9.70 25.51 19.16
N GLY A 262 -9.63 26.78 18.75
CA GLY A 262 -8.71 27.77 19.32
C GLY A 262 -7.30 27.73 18.71
N PHE A 263 -7.05 26.86 17.74
CA PHE A 263 -5.76 26.71 17.03
C PHE A 263 -5.86 26.95 15.52
N GLY A 264 -6.93 27.60 15.06
CA GLY A 264 -7.13 27.88 13.63
C GLY A 264 -7.82 26.73 12.89
N GLY A 265 -8.52 25.86 13.61
CA GLY A 265 -9.28 24.75 13.05
C GLY A 265 -8.47 23.48 12.86
N ARG A 266 -9.21 22.40 12.56
CA ARG A 266 -8.72 21.03 12.43
C ARG A 266 -7.60 20.89 11.40
N VAL A 267 -7.73 21.56 10.25
CA VAL A 267 -6.78 21.44 9.15
C VAL A 267 -5.43 22.06 9.54
N SER A 268 -5.44 23.28 10.08
CA SER A 268 -4.22 23.96 10.51
C SER A 268 -3.53 23.19 11.64
N PHE A 269 -4.31 22.70 12.60
CA PHE A 269 -3.78 21.98 13.76
C PHE A 269 -3.18 20.63 13.35
N THR A 270 -3.87 19.84 12.53
CA THR A 270 -3.37 18.58 11.97
C THR A 270 -2.10 18.81 11.15
N ARG A 271 -2.09 19.80 10.26
CA ARG A 271 -0.92 20.12 9.42
C ARG A 271 0.31 20.48 10.25
N GLN A 272 0.16 21.28 11.29
CA GLN A 272 1.30 21.65 12.17
C GLN A 272 1.92 20.42 12.84
N PHE A 273 1.09 19.49 13.30
CA PHE A 273 1.58 18.26 13.95
C PHE A 273 2.21 17.29 12.95
N GLN A 274 1.60 17.11 11.77
CA GLN A 274 2.13 16.25 10.71
C GLN A 274 3.51 16.76 10.24
N LEU A 275 3.64 18.06 9.95
CA LEU A 275 4.92 18.65 9.53
C LEU A 275 5.99 18.56 10.61
N ALA A 276 5.62 18.72 11.88
CA ALA A 276 6.56 18.57 12.98
C ALA A 276 7.03 17.12 13.15
N LEU A 277 6.12 16.15 12.97
CA LEU A 277 6.44 14.72 13.02
C LEU A 277 7.41 14.35 11.90
N GLU A 278 7.07 14.69 10.65
CA GLU A 278 7.92 14.43 9.49
C GLU A 278 9.29 15.11 9.60
N ARG A 279 9.33 16.35 10.12
CA ARG A 279 10.61 17.05 10.37
C ARG A 279 11.46 16.32 11.39
N SER A 280 10.86 15.77 12.45
CA SER A 280 11.60 14.99 13.45
C SER A 280 12.07 13.66 12.88
N VAL A 281 11.22 12.96 12.11
CA VAL A 281 11.56 11.69 11.46
C VAL A 281 12.75 11.89 10.52
N ASN A 282 12.68 12.87 9.62
CA ASN A 282 13.77 13.19 8.70
C ASN A 282 15.07 13.58 9.39
N LYS A 283 14.98 14.19 10.58
CA LYS A 283 16.16 14.60 11.33
C LYS A 283 16.84 13.41 12.03
N ASN A 284 16.05 12.45 12.54
CA ASN A 284 16.53 11.45 13.47
C ASN A 284 16.71 10.06 12.83
N PHE A 285 15.85 9.65 11.90
CA PHE A 285 15.89 8.33 11.28
C PHE A 285 16.44 8.40 9.85
N GLN A 286 17.29 7.45 9.48
CA GLN A 286 18.06 7.50 8.22
C GLN A 286 17.20 7.25 6.97
N ASP A 287 16.19 6.38 7.08
CA ASP A 287 15.42 5.90 5.91
C ASP A 287 13.97 6.43 5.92
N ASN A 288 13.72 7.60 6.52
CA ASN A 288 12.37 8.13 6.71
C ASN A 288 11.42 7.07 7.33
N SER A 289 11.97 6.38 8.34
CA SER A 289 11.44 5.14 8.91
C SER A 289 10.24 5.41 9.80
N ILE A 290 9.08 5.63 9.17
CA ILE A 290 7.80 5.85 9.86
C ILE A 290 6.67 5.01 9.24
N ILE A 291 5.84 4.44 10.11
CA ILE A 291 4.52 3.89 9.77
C ILE A 291 3.45 4.74 10.46
N CYS A 292 2.64 5.45 9.70
CA CYS A 292 1.48 6.20 10.22
C CYS A 292 0.26 5.27 10.29
N CYS A 293 -0.42 5.17 11.43
CA CYS A 293 -1.25 4.00 11.69
C CYS A 293 -2.62 4.29 12.34
N MET A 294 -3.15 5.52 12.25
CA MET A 294 -4.57 5.90 12.47
C MET A 294 -4.95 7.24 11.79
N GLY A 295 -4.59 7.40 10.51
CA GLY A 295 -4.53 8.69 9.81
C GLY A 295 -5.48 8.90 8.63
N HIS A 296 -6.64 8.24 8.58
CA HIS A 296 -7.48 8.25 7.37
C HIS A 296 -8.32 9.52 7.12
N ASN A 297 -8.26 10.62 7.89
CA ASN A 297 -8.94 11.86 7.44
C ASN A 297 -8.18 12.49 6.28
N THR A 298 -8.91 13.24 5.45
CA THR A 298 -8.31 14.12 4.45
C THR A 298 -7.41 15.19 5.06
N ASP A 299 -7.65 15.62 6.32
CA ASP A 299 -6.75 16.52 7.05
C ASP A 299 -5.31 15.98 7.12
N SER A 300 -5.14 14.70 7.49
CA SER A 300 -3.83 14.03 7.62
C SER A 300 -3.31 13.58 6.26
N ILE A 301 -4.17 12.98 5.43
CA ILE A 301 -3.81 12.47 4.10
C ILE A 301 -3.21 13.59 3.24
N TYR A 302 -3.87 14.76 3.16
CA TYR A 302 -3.39 15.89 2.36
C TYR A 302 -2.36 16.77 3.08
N SER A 303 -2.09 16.54 4.37
CA SER A 303 -0.99 17.21 5.09
C SER A 303 0.30 16.40 5.09
N SER A 304 0.26 15.15 4.64
CA SER A 304 1.43 14.27 4.51
C SER A 304 2.26 14.68 3.30
N ASN A 305 3.51 15.11 3.52
CA ASN A 305 4.41 15.50 2.44
C ASN A 305 5.43 14.40 2.11
N VAL A 306 5.91 13.72 3.14
CA VAL A 306 7.03 12.77 3.00
C VAL A 306 6.84 11.48 3.77
N SER A 307 5.86 11.36 4.69
CA SER A 307 5.59 10.07 5.35
C SER A 307 5.40 8.95 4.31
N ALA A 308 6.21 7.90 4.41
CA ALA A 308 6.31 6.90 3.36
C ALA A 308 5.22 5.82 3.44
N ILE A 309 4.80 5.44 4.66
CA ILE A 309 3.95 4.28 4.89
C ILE A 309 2.76 4.68 5.76
N THR A 310 1.54 4.35 5.33
CA THR A 310 0.32 4.53 6.13
C THR A 310 -0.51 3.26 6.13
N ARG A 311 -0.92 2.82 7.32
CA ARG A 311 -1.81 1.67 7.49
C ARG A 311 -3.15 1.93 6.81
N ALA A 312 -3.65 0.93 6.09
CA ALA A 312 -4.71 1.08 5.08
C ALA A 312 -6.08 0.56 5.51
N SER A 313 -6.24 0.09 6.74
CA SER A 313 -7.50 -0.47 7.26
C SER A 313 -7.59 -0.32 8.78
N ASP A 314 -8.70 -0.76 9.36
CA ASP A 314 -8.72 -1.07 10.78
C ASP A 314 -7.74 -2.20 11.15
N ASP A 315 -7.58 -2.47 12.45
CA ASP A 315 -6.72 -3.54 12.95
C ASP A 315 -7.11 -4.92 12.39
N TYR A 316 -6.09 -5.73 12.15
CA TYR A 316 -6.25 -7.17 11.99
C TYR A 316 -6.76 -7.82 13.30
N TYR A 317 -7.99 -8.34 13.29
CA TYR A 317 -8.59 -9.04 14.42
C TYR A 317 -8.55 -10.58 14.24
N PRO A 318 -7.49 -11.29 14.64
CA PRO A 318 -7.34 -12.73 14.39
C PRO A 318 -8.44 -13.60 15.01
N LYS A 319 -9.09 -13.11 16.08
CA LYS A 319 -10.16 -13.85 16.76
C LYS A 319 -11.55 -13.65 16.14
N ASN A 320 -11.70 -12.68 15.24
CA ASN A 320 -12.97 -12.40 14.59
C ASN A 320 -12.97 -13.01 13.18
N GLN A 321 -13.73 -14.08 12.98
CA GLN A 321 -13.77 -14.77 11.70
C GLN A 321 -14.38 -13.91 10.58
N ALA A 322 -15.38 -13.10 10.90
CA ALA A 322 -16.04 -12.22 9.93
C ALA A 322 -15.08 -11.12 9.44
N SER A 323 -14.13 -10.68 10.27
CA SER A 323 -13.22 -9.59 9.89
C SER A 323 -12.15 -10.01 8.88
N GLN A 324 -11.88 -11.30 8.67
CA GLN A 324 -10.72 -11.72 7.85
C GLN A 324 -10.88 -11.31 6.37
N THR A 325 -12.05 -11.58 5.78
CA THR A 325 -12.34 -11.22 4.38
C THR A 325 -12.62 -9.73 4.23
N LEU A 326 -13.29 -9.11 5.21
CA LEU A 326 -13.48 -7.66 5.30
C LEU A 326 -12.12 -6.94 5.27
N HIS A 327 -11.15 -7.39 6.08
CA HIS A 327 -9.81 -6.80 6.14
C HIS A 327 -9.17 -6.74 4.75
N ILE A 328 -9.11 -7.87 4.04
CA ILE A 328 -8.47 -7.94 2.71
C ILE A 328 -9.19 -7.08 1.69
N ALA A 329 -10.52 -7.07 1.70
CA ALA A 329 -11.28 -6.19 0.82
C ALA A 329 -11.04 -4.70 1.16
N THR A 330 -11.07 -4.32 2.44
CA THR A 330 -10.81 -2.94 2.89
C THR A 330 -9.43 -2.45 2.49
N VAL A 331 -8.35 -3.20 2.78
CA VAL A 331 -6.98 -2.76 2.43
C VAL A 331 -6.82 -2.62 0.92
N ALA A 332 -7.41 -3.50 0.12
CA ALA A 332 -7.33 -3.43 -1.35
C ALA A 332 -8.05 -2.19 -1.88
N PHE A 333 -9.29 -1.95 -1.46
CA PHE A 333 -10.06 -0.78 -1.91
C PHE A 333 -9.49 0.54 -1.43
N ASN A 334 -9.06 0.64 -0.17
CA ASN A 334 -8.43 1.86 0.35
C ASN A 334 -7.09 2.16 -0.34
N SER A 335 -6.39 1.14 -0.85
CA SER A 335 -5.14 1.30 -1.62
C SER A 335 -5.34 1.95 -3.01
N ILE A 336 -6.58 2.10 -3.47
CA ILE A 336 -6.90 2.92 -4.66
C ILE A 336 -6.59 4.39 -4.36
N PHE A 337 -7.06 4.90 -3.21
CA PHE A 337 -6.83 6.29 -2.82
C PHE A 337 -5.48 6.48 -2.14
N LEU A 338 -5.22 5.74 -1.06
CA LEU A 338 -4.00 5.92 -0.26
C LEU A 338 -2.74 5.63 -1.07
N GLY A 339 -2.80 4.64 -1.97
CA GLY A 339 -1.65 4.19 -2.76
C GLY A 339 -1.07 5.23 -3.72
N GLU A 340 -1.79 6.32 -4.02
CA GLU A 340 -1.24 7.42 -4.82
C GLU A 340 -0.39 8.41 -4.00
N ILE A 341 -0.46 8.33 -2.67
CA ILE A 341 0.19 9.29 -1.76
C ILE A 341 1.27 8.60 -0.92
N VAL A 342 0.99 7.37 -0.48
CA VAL A 342 1.81 6.61 0.47
C VAL A 342 1.84 5.15 0.08
N VAL A 343 2.83 4.40 0.57
CA VAL A 343 2.81 2.93 0.52
C VAL A 343 1.78 2.43 1.54
N PRO A 344 0.70 1.75 1.10
CA PRO A 344 -0.30 1.27 2.03
C PRO A 344 0.26 0.11 2.87
N ASP A 345 0.20 0.22 4.19
CA ASP A 345 0.48 -0.88 5.11
C ASP A 345 -0.79 -1.72 5.31
N TRP A 346 -0.71 -3.02 5.01
CA TRP A 346 -1.84 -3.95 5.04
C TRP A 346 -2.00 -4.65 6.39
N ASP A 347 -1.24 -4.21 7.38
CA ASP A 347 -1.21 -4.70 8.75
C ASP A 347 -0.57 -6.09 8.91
N MET A 348 -0.17 -6.38 10.13
CA MET A 348 0.31 -7.69 10.56
C MET A 348 -0.74 -8.78 10.35
N PHE A 349 -0.31 -10.04 10.33
CA PHE A 349 -1.20 -11.20 10.38
C PHE A 349 -0.58 -12.36 11.18
N TYR A 350 -1.36 -13.39 11.48
CA TYR A 350 -0.86 -14.64 12.06
C TYR A 350 -0.54 -15.64 10.96
N SER A 351 0.68 -16.19 10.97
CA SER A 351 1.10 -17.29 10.10
C SER A 351 0.54 -18.64 10.56
N ASP A 352 0.33 -18.85 11.86
CA ASP A 352 -0.35 -20.03 12.42
C ASP A 352 -1.83 -19.72 12.69
N HIS A 353 -2.62 -19.69 11.62
CA HIS A 353 -4.05 -19.34 11.67
C HIS A 353 -4.85 -19.98 10.53
N TYR A 354 -6.15 -20.24 10.74
CA TYR A 354 -7.00 -20.86 9.70
C TYR A 354 -7.11 -20.02 8.42
N ALA A 355 -6.95 -18.69 8.53
CA ALA A 355 -6.96 -17.75 7.42
C ALA A 355 -5.54 -17.35 6.96
N ALA A 356 -4.49 -17.99 7.46
CA ALA A 356 -3.12 -17.55 7.22
C ALA A 356 -2.74 -17.56 5.72
N GLU A 357 -3.07 -18.62 4.97
CA GLU A 357 -2.79 -18.66 3.53
C GLU A 357 -3.53 -17.56 2.76
N PHE A 358 -4.76 -17.24 3.17
CA PHE A 358 -5.58 -16.18 2.59
C PHE A 358 -4.92 -14.81 2.77
N HIS A 359 -4.45 -14.52 3.99
CA HIS A 359 -3.72 -13.28 4.28
C HIS A 359 -2.34 -13.24 3.61
N ALA A 360 -1.60 -14.35 3.63
CA ALA A 360 -0.28 -14.46 3.01
C ALA A 360 -0.32 -14.15 1.52
N ALA A 361 -1.21 -14.81 0.78
CA ALA A 361 -1.39 -14.59 -0.65
C ALA A 361 -1.77 -13.12 -0.95
N ALA A 362 -2.61 -12.50 -0.11
CA ALA A 362 -2.98 -11.11 -0.26
C ALA A 362 -1.80 -10.15 -0.05
N ARG A 363 -0.97 -10.34 0.99
CA ARG A 363 0.22 -9.50 1.21
C ARG A 363 1.27 -9.64 0.10
N ALA A 364 1.40 -10.82 -0.52
CA ALA A 364 2.28 -11.01 -1.68
C ALA A 364 1.89 -10.12 -2.88
N LEU A 365 0.61 -9.74 -2.97
CA LEU A 365 0.05 -8.85 -3.99
C LEU A 365 -0.01 -7.39 -3.54
N GLY A 366 0.16 -7.09 -2.25
CA GLY A 366 -0.13 -5.78 -1.68
C GLY A 366 0.90 -4.70 -2.03
N GLY A 367 2.10 -5.10 -2.46
CA GLY A 367 3.25 -4.19 -2.62
C GLY A 367 3.67 -3.51 -1.31
N CYS A 368 3.26 -4.10 -0.19
CA CYS A 368 3.34 -3.56 1.16
C CYS A 368 4.38 -4.31 2.01
N GLY A 369 4.56 -3.88 3.27
CA GLY A 369 5.34 -4.61 4.25
C GLY A 369 4.71 -5.97 4.60
N VAL A 370 5.55 -6.96 4.89
CA VAL A 370 5.13 -8.29 5.34
C VAL A 370 5.72 -8.53 6.72
N TYR A 371 4.87 -8.54 7.75
CA TYR A 371 5.28 -8.85 9.11
C TYR A 371 4.18 -9.61 9.83
N VAL A 372 4.57 -10.54 10.70
CA VAL A 372 3.65 -11.39 11.45
C VAL A 372 3.63 -11.04 12.92
N SER A 373 2.52 -11.32 13.58
CA SER A 373 2.30 -11.06 15.01
C SER A 373 2.05 -12.33 15.83
N ASP A 374 2.44 -13.49 15.30
CA ASP A 374 2.32 -14.76 16.01
C ASP A 374 2.99 -14.72 17.38
N LYS A 375 2.50 -15.56 18.29
CA LYS A 375 3.24 -15.81 19.54
C LYS A 375 4.57 -16.49 19.23
N PRO A 376 5.64 -16.21 19.99
CA PRO A 376 6.89 -16.96 19.87
C PRO A 376 6.66 -18.47 19.95
N GLY A 377 7.23 -19.21 18.99
CA GLY A 377 7.05 -20.66 18.86
C GLY A 377 5.76 -21.11 18.15
N LYS A 378 4.97 -20.17 17.63
CA LYS A 378 3.75 -20.42 16.84
C LYS A 378 3.84 -19.86 15.43
N HIS A 379 5.00 -19.99 14.80
CA HIS A 379 5.19 -19.57 13.40
C HIS A 379 4.97 -20.76 12.46
N ASP A 380 4.20 -20.57 11.41
CA ASP A 380 4.13 -21.53 10.30
C ASP A 380 5.26 -21.24 9.30
N PHE A 381 6.43 -21.86 9.52
CA PHE A 381 7.57 -21.69 8.62
C PHE A 381 7.35 -22.27 7.22
N LYS A 382 6.40 -23.20 7.03
CA LYS A 382 6.08 -23.72 5.69
C LYS A 382 5.39 -22.63 4.88
N LEU A 383 4.45 -21.92 5.49
CA LEU A 383 3.77 -20.77 4.89
C LEU A 383 4.74 -19.58 4.70
N LEU A 384 5.53 -19.24 5.73
CA LEU A 384 6.43 -18.08 5.67
C LEU A 384 7.49 -18.24 4.57
N LYS A 385 8.00 -19.44 4.32
CA LYS A 385 8.93 -19.73 3.20
C LYS A 385 8.32 -19.55 1.80
N ARG A 386 7.03 -19.27 1.69
CA ARG A 386 6.36 -18.90 0.43
C ARG A 386 6.23 -17.37 0.26
N LEU A 387 6.67 -16.59 1.24
CA LEU A 387 6.68 -15.12 1.25
C LEU A 387 8.08 -14.54 1.42
N VAL A 388 8.88 -15.17 2.29
CA VAL A 388 10.17 -14.65 2.76
C VAL A 388 11.31 -15.50 2.19
N LEU A 389 12.29 -14.84 1.60
CA LEU A 389 13.52 -15.45 1.09
C LEU A 389 14.48 -15.82 2.24
N PRO A 390 15.48 -16.70 2.02
CA PRO A 390 16.41 -17.10 3.07
C PRO A 390 17.18 -15.96 3.74
N ASN A 391 17.45 -14.87 3.03
CA ASN A 391 18.11 -13.66 3.56
C ASN A 391 17.15 -12.73 4.33
N GLY A 392 15.87 -13.07 4.44
CA GLY A 392 14.86 -12.29 5.13
C GLY A 392 14.13 -11.26 4.27
N SER A 393 14.53 -11.07 3.02
CA SER A 393 13.80 -10.18 2.09
C SER A 393 12.51 -10.82 1.58
N VAL A 394 11.67 -10.01 0.93
CA VAL A 394 10.40 -10.45 0.34
C VAL A 394 10.35 -10.06 -1.14
N LEU A 395 9.68 -10.88 -1.93
CA LEU A 395 9.41 -10.59 -3.35
C LEU A 395 8.25 -9.59 -3.46
N ARG A 396 8.50 -8.34 -3.02
CA ARG A 396 7.48 -7.28 -2.97
C ARG A 396 7.13 -6.82 -4.38
N ALA A 397 5.85 -6.81 -4.72
CA ALA A 397 5.37 -6.25 -5.97
C ALA A 397 5.56 -4.71 -6.02
N LYS A 398 5.61 -4.15 -7.23
CA LYS A 398 6.04 -2.78 -7.54
C LYS A 398 5.07 -1.70 -7.06
N TYR A 399 3.76 -1.93 -7.25
CA TYR A 399 2.72 -0.94 -6.98
C TYR A 399 1.93 -1.28 -5.71
N PRO A 400 1.04 -0.41 -5.22
CA PRO A 400 0.04 -0.81 -4.25
C PRO A 400 -0.91 -1.87 -4.84
N GLY A 401 -1.21 -2.93 -4.08
CA GLY A 401 -2.20 -3.94 -4.51
C GLY A 401 -3.59 -3.33 -4.61
N ARG A 402 -4.27 -3.50 -5.74
CA ARG A 402 -5.58 -2.89 -6.00
C ARG A 402 -6.58 -3.89 -6.59
N PRO A 403 -7.90 -3.69 -6.39
CA PRO A 403 -8.91 -4.44 -7.10
C PRO A 403 -8.73 -4.32 -8.61
N THR A 404 -9.05 -5.37 -9.38
CA THR A 404 -9.16 -5.24 -10.84
C THR A 404 -10.34 -4.33 -11.19
N ARG A 405 -10.29 -3.72 -12.38
CA ARG A 405 -11.30 -2.74 -12.83
C ARG A 405 -12.73 -3.24 -12.69
N ASP A 406 -12.98 -4.51 -12.98
CA ASP A 406 -14.31 -5.13 -12.92
C ASP A 406 -14.80 -5.45 -11.50
N CYS A 407 -13.93 -5.35 -10.48
CA CYS A 407 -14.33 -5.44 -9.08
C CYS A 407 -14.78 -4.10 -8.48
N LEU A 408 -14.42 -2.95 -9.08
CA LEU A 408 -14.58 -1.63 -8.46
C LEU A 408 -16.01 -1.32 -8.01
N PHE A 409 -17.01 -1.77 -8.76
CA PHE A 409 -18.42 -1.46 -8.56
C PHE A 409 -19.27 -2.69 -8.23
N ASN A 410 -18.64 -3.74 -7.69
CA ASN A 410 -19.28 -4.96 -7.23
C ASN A 410 -18.81 -5.23 -5.80
N ASP A 411 -19.72 -5.61 -4.92
CA ASP A 411 -19.37 -5.89 -3.53
C ASP A 411 -18.88 -7.34 -3.38
N PRO A 412 -17.57 -7.59 -3.18
CA PRO A 412 -17.04 -8.94 -3.14
C PRO A 412 -17.28 -9.66 -1.80
N VAL A 413 -17.91 -8.99 -0.83
CA VAL A 413 -18.05 -9.46 0.55
C VAL A 413 -19.47 -9.94 0.84
N ILE A 414 -20.48 -9.28 0.28
CA ILE A 414 -21.88 -9.52 0.70
C ILE A 414 -22.86 -9.78 -0.46
N ASP A 415 -22.47 -9.59 -1.71
CA ASP A 415 -23.42 -9.73 -2.83
C ASP A 415 -23.75 -11.18 -3.23
N GLY A 416 -23.09 -12.15 -2.60
CA GLY A 416 -23.27 -13.59 -2.81
C GLY A 416 -22.76 -14.11 -4.16
N LYS A 417 -22.07 -13.31 -4.98
CA LYS A 417 -21.73 -13.65 -6.38
C LYS A 417 -20.33 -13.22 -6.84
N SER A 418 -19.77 -12.15 -6.28
CA SER A 418 -18.55 -11.52 -6.76
C SER A 418 -17.31 -12.07 -6.08
N LEU A 419 -16.25 -12.31 -6.86
CA LEU A 419 -14.90 -12.59 -6.35
C LEU A 419 -14.13 -11.27 -6.27
N LEU A 420 -13.31 -11.11 -5.23
CA LEU A 420 -12.33 -10.03 -5.19
C LEU A 420 -11.10 -10.46 -5.97
N LYS A 421 -10.67 -9.65 -6.93
CA LYS A 421 -9.44 -9.88 -7.68
C LYS A 421 -8.49 -8.73 -7.40
N ILE A 422 -7.29 -9.05 -6.93
CA ILE A 422 -6.26 -8.07 -6.57
C ILE A 422 -5.10 -8.27 -7.53
N TRP A 423 -4.70 -7.20 -8.22
CA TRP A 423 -3.60 -7.23 -9.17
C TRP A 423 -2.43 -6.37 -8.70
N ASN A 424 -1.23 -6.71 -9.19
CA ASN A 424 -0.02 -5.93 -9.05
C ASN A 424 1.00 -6.31 -10.14
N MET A 425 2.11 -5.59 -10.22
CA MET A 425 3.18 -5.78 -11.21
C MET A 425 4.51 -6.10 -10.54
N ASN A 426 5.29 -6.95 -11.20
CA ASN A 426 6.72 -7.15 -11.00
C ASN A 426 7.47 -6.52 -12.17
N THR A 427 8.80 -6.61 -12.18
CA THR A 427 9.64 -6.05 -13.25
C THR A 427 9.32 -6.65 -14.63
N TYR A 428 9.06 -7.96 -14.70
CA TYR A 428 8.84 -8.69 -15.96
C TYR A 428 7.53 -9.48 -16.02
N SER A 429 6.65 -9.32 -15.04
CA SER A 429 5.37 -10.04 -15.01
C SER A 429 4.30 -9.30 -14.20
N GLY A 430 3.03 -9.64 -14.42
CA GLY A 430 1.94 -9.28 -13.52
C GLY A 430 1.63 -10.42 -12.56
N VAL A 431 1.05 -10.09 -11.40
CA VAL A 431 0.55 -11.07 -10.43
C VAL A 431 -0.91 -10.74 -10.09
N LEU A 432 -1.76 -11.77 -10.09
CA LEU A 432 -3.20 -11.66 -9.84
C LEU A 432 -3.63 -12.70 -8.82
N GLY A 433 -4.22 -12.26 -7.72
CA GLY A 433 -4.90 -13.13 -6.77
C GLY A 433 -6.42 -13.04 -6.91
N VAL A 434 -7.08 -14.18 -6.75
CA VAL A 434 -8.55 -14.29 -6.78
C VAL A 434 -9.02 -14.82 -5.44
N PHE A 435 -9.82 -14.02 -4.74
CA PHE A 435 -10.23 -14.23 -3.36
C PHE A 435 -11.75 -14.36 -3.27
N ASN A 436 -12.20 -15.40 -2.57
CA ASN A 436 -13.59 -15.47 -2.12
C ASN A 436 -13.70 -14.73 -0.79
N CYS A 437 -14.25 -13.51 -0.84
CA CYS A 437 -14.45 -12.69 0.35
C CYS A 437 -15.90 -12.76 0.90
N GLN A 438 -16.74 -13.61 0.31
CA GLN A 438 -18.18 -13.67 0.62
C GLN A 438 -18.46 -14.20 2.03
N GLY A 439 -19.56 -13.73 2.62
CA GLY A 439 -20.10 -14.26 3.87
C GLY A 439 -19.49 -13.65 5.13
N ALA A 440 -19.04 -12.40 5.03
CA ALA A 440 -18.43 -11.65 6.14
C ALA A 440 -19.43 -10.74 6.91
N GLY A 441 -20.71 -10.75 6.55
CA GLY A 441 -21.74 -9.89 7.15
C GLY A 441 -22.07 -8.66 6.29
N THR A 442 -21.91 -7.45 6.84
CA THR A 442 -22.18 -6.14 6.20
C THR A 442 -20.98 -5.20 6.29
N TRP A 443 -20.98 -4.05 5.63
CA TRP A 443 -19.98 -2.99 5.88
C TRP A 443 -20.45 -2.05 6.99
N PRO A 444 -19.59 -1.60 7.93
CA PRO A 444 -18.23 -2.06 8.21
C PRO A 444 -18.17 -3.32 9.11
N CYS A 445 -19.33 -3.85 9.54
CA CYS A 445 -19.57 -4.97 10.48
C CYS A 445 -18.48 -5.16 11.55
N LEU A 446 -18.62 -4.42 12.66
CA LEU A 446 -17.77 -4.57 13.85
C LEU A 446 -18.52 -5.03 15.12
N ASP A 447 -19.76 -5.51 15.00
CA ASP A 447 -20.45 -6.15 16.12
C ASP A 447 -20.58 -7.66 15.90
N ASN A 448 -20.63 -8.41 17.01
CA ASN A 448 -20.87 -9.86 17.08
C ASN A 448 -22.29 -10.21 16.57
N VAL A 449 -22.60 -9.90 15.31
CA VAL A 449 -23.76 -10.45 14.64
C VAL A 449 -23.40 -11.90 14.39
N GLU A 450 -24.04 -12.82 15.13
CA GLU A 450 -24.09 -14.23 14.74
C GLU A 450 -24.46 -14.24 13.25
N ASN A 451 -23.60 -14.83 12.42
CA ASN A 451 -23.78 -14.92 10.98
C ASN A 451 -25.18 -15.49 10.66
N ASP A 452 -26.18 -14.64 10.47
CA ASP A 452 -27.55 -15.07 10.14
C ASP A 452 -27.66 -15.43 8.65
N SER A 453 -26.57 -15.29 7.89
CA SER A 453 -26.44 -15.82 6.53
C SER A 453 -25.55 -17.06 6.54
N ASP A 454 -26.10 -18.20 6.95
CA ASP A 454 -25.59 -19.54 6.65
C ASP A 454 -25.55 -19.84 5.13
N VAL A 455 -25.97 -18.89 4.29
CA VAL A 455 -25.96 -18.98 2.83
C VAL A 455 -24.57 -18.61 2.31
N LYS A 456 -23.61 -19.51 2.49
CA LYS A 456 -22.40 -19.48 1.66
C LYS A 456 -22.80 -19.89 0.24
N PRO A 457 -22.43 -19.12 -0.80
CA PRO A 457 -22.73 -19.52 -2.17
C PRO A 457 -22.07 -20.86 -2.47
N SER A 458 -22.85 -21.82 -2.98
CA SER A 458 -22.36 -23.18 -3.29
C SER A 458 -21.27 -23.19 -4.37
N LYS A 459 -21.26 -22.15 -5.24
CA LYS A 459 -20.25 -21.92 -6.25
C LYS A 459 -20.18 -20.43 -6.60
N LEU A 460 -18.98 -19.90 -6.72
CA LEU A 460 -18.69 -18.61 -7.34
C LEU A 460 -17.96 -18.84 -8.67
N THR A 461 -18.20 -17.99 -9.65
CA THR A 461 -17.50 -18.01 -10.94
C THR A 461 -17.12 -16.58 -11.30
N GLY A 462 -15.89 -16.37 -11.72
CA GLY A 462 -15.41 -15.10 -12.25
C GLY A 462 -14.60 -15.33 -13.51
N SER A 463 -14.38 -14.25 -14.26
CA SER A 463 -13.48 -14.23 -15.41
C SER A 463 -12.25 -13.37 -15.10
N VAL A 464 -11.16 -13.62 -15.82
CA VAL A 464 -9.98 -12.77 -15.83
C VAL A 464 -9.82 -12.25 -17.25
N SER A 465 -9.62 -10.94 -17.37
CA SER A 465 -9.33 -10.28 -18.64
C SER A 465 -8.09 -9.42 -18.47
N PRO A 466 -7.13 -9.46 -19.40
CA PRO A 466 -6.01 -8.53 -19.42
C PRO A 466 -6.46 -7.06 -19.39
N SER A 467 -7.62 -6.74 -19.99
CA SER A 467 -8.21 -5.39 -19.99
C SER A 467 -8.64 -4.87 -18.61
N ASN A 468 -8.65 -5.73 -17.57
CA ASN A 468 -9.03 -5.37 -16.21
C ASN A 468 -7.81 -5.18 -15.29
N ILE A 469 -6.60 -5.39 -15.82
CA ILE A 469 -5.32 -5.24 -15.11
C ILE A 469 -4.64 -4.01 -15.69
N GLU A 470 -4.38 -3.01 -14.85
CA GLU A 470 -3.69 -1.80 -15.30
C GLU A 470 -2.18 -2.06 -15.41
N CYS A 471 -1.47 -1.18 -16.13
CA CYS A 471 -0.02 -1.23 -16.27
C CYS A 471 0.53 -2.50 -16.95
N LEU A 472 -0.32 -3.40 -17.46
CA LEU A 472 0.16 -4.59 -18.19
C LEU A 472 0.96 -4.20 -19.44
N GLU A 473 0.57 -3.09 -20.07
CA GLU A 473 1.28 -2.47 -21.19
C GLU A 473 2.73 -2.09 -20.86
N GLU A 474 3.06 -1.80 -19.60
CA GLU A 474 4.44 -1.49 -19.18
C GLU A 474 5.38 -2.68 -19.40
N VAL A 475 4.85 -3.90 -19.24
CA VAL A 475 5.61 -5.15 -19.42
C VAL A 475 5.41 -5.73 -20.81
N ALA A 476 4.22 -5.58 -21.40
CA ALA A 476 3.91 -6.09 -22.74
C ALA A 476 4.48 -5.22 -23.88
N GLY A 477 4.74 -3.93 -23.61
CA GLY A 477 5.23 -2.95 -24.57
C GLY A 477 4.12 -2.29 -25.41
N ASN A 478 4.44 -1.12 -25.99
CA ASN A 478 3.48 -0.22 -26.67
C ASN A 478 2.77 -0.77 -27.92
N ASN A 479 3.17 -1.94 -28.42
CA ASN A 479 2.60 -2.56 -29.63
C ASN A 479 1.65 -3.73 -29.30
N TRP A 480 1.31 -3.93 -28.03
CA TRP A 480 0.46 -5.05 -27.60
C TRP A 480 -1.01 -4.83 -28.00
N THR A 481 -1.57 -5.77 -28.74
CA THR A 481 -2.96 -5.72 -29.28
C THR A 481 -3.97 -6.47 -28.40
N GLY A 482 -3.58 -6.91 -27.22
CA GLY A 482 -4.36 -7.85 -26.39
C GLY A 482 -4.04 -9.32 -26.66
N ASP A 483 -3.31 -9.63 -27.73
CA ASP A 483 -2.84 -10.97 -28.05
C ASP A 483 -1.66 -11.36 -27.15
N CYS A 484 -1.73 -12.52 -26.50
CA CYS A 484 -0.66 -13.01 -25.63
C CYS A 484 0.45 -13.65 -26.47
N ALA A 485 1.62 -13.01 -26.55
CA ALA A 485 2.83 -13.64 -27.08
C ALA A 485 3.83 -13.84 -25.94
N VAL A 486 4.08 -15.10 -25.62
CA VAL A 486 5.25 -15.56 -24.87
C VAL A 486 6.52 -15.05 -25.57
N PHE A 487 7.56 -14.59 -24.84
CA PHE A 487 8.77 -14.03 -25.45
C PHE A 487 9.27 -14.95 -26.54
N SER A 488 9.46 -14.41 -27.74
CA SER A 488 9.74 -15.26 -28.87
C SER A 488 10.79 -14.69 -29.78
N PHE A 489 11.80 -15.50 -30.05
CA PHE A 489 12.90 -15.14 -30.95
C PHE A 489 13.03 -16.20 -32.03
N ASN A 490 13.51 -15.77 -33.20
CA ASN A 490 13.75 -16.64 -34.33
C ASN A 490 15.24 -17.02 -34.35
N SER A 491 15.61 -18.21 -33.87
CA SER A 491 16.81 -18.89 -34.37
C SER A 491 16.42 -19.75 -35.58
N GLY A 492 17.38 -20.06 -36.45
CA GLY A 492 17.14 -20.58 -37.78
C GLY A 492 16.33 -21.88 -37.83
N GLY A 493 15.02 -21.77 -38.07
CA GLY A 493 14.14 -22.87 -38.47
C GLY A 493 12.83 -22.90 -37.69
N GLU A 494 12.86 -22.66 -36.38
CA GLU A 494 11.67 -22.65 -35.52
C GLU A 494 11.71 -21.52 -34.47
N LYS A 495 10.57 -20.86 -34.31
CA LYS A 495 10.36 -19.75 -33.39
C LYS A 495 10.21 -20.29 -31.96
N ILE A 496 11.23 -20.15 -31.12
CA ILE A 496 11.17 -20.56 -29.71
C ILE A 496 10.40 -19.50 -28.92
N GLN A 497 9.47 -19.94 -28.07
CA GLN A 497 8.68 -19.11 -27.17
C GLN A 497 9.03 -19.47 -25.73
N PHE A 498 9.44 -18.51 -24.92
CA PHE A 498 9.82 -18.69 -23.52
C PHE A 498 9.14 -17.64 -22.61
N ALA A 499 8.66 -18.02 -21.43
CA ALA A 499 8.18 -17.05 -20.43
C ALA A 499 8.60 -17.47 -19.02
N PRO A 500 9.44 -16.67 -18.33
CA PRO A 500 9.83 -16.96 -16.97
C PRO A 500 8.65 -16.72 -16.02
N ILE A 501 8.33 -17.72 -15.19
CA ILE A 501 7.32 -17.62 -14.14
C ILE A 501 7.98 -17.22 -12.81
N GLY A 502 9.27 -17.56 -12.64
CA GLY A 502 10.06 -17.28 -11.44
C GLY A 502 10.05 -18.43 -10.44
N LEU A 503 10.19 -18.13 -9.15
CA LEU A 503 10.23 -19.16 -8.09
C LEU A 503 8.82 -19.68 -7.77
N ILE A 504 8.45 -20.85 -8.30
CA ILE A 504 7.06 -21.37 -8.26
C ILE A 504 6.62 -21.83 -6.86
N ASN A 505 7.55 -21.92 -5.90
CA ASN A 505 7.25 -22.12 -4.49
C ASN A 505 6.76 -20.85 -3.77
N MET A 506 6.94 -19.67 -4.37
CA MET A 506 6.58 -18.38 -3.79
C MET A 506 5.18 -17.92 -4.25
N TYR A 507 4.46 -17.19 -3.39
CA TYR A 507 3.15 -16.62 -3.79
C TYR A 507 3.29 -15.56 -4.89
N ASN A 508 4.33 -14.71 -4.82
CA ASN A 508 4.70 -13.80 -5.90
C ASN A 508 5.94 -14.34 -6.64
N SER A 509 5.75 -15.40 -7.43
CA SER A 509 6.84 -16.10 -8.11
C SER A 509 7.66 -15.19 -9.03
N GLY A 510 6.99 -14.36 -9.81
CA GLY A 510 7.60 -13.48 -10.80
C GLY A 510 8.41 -12.34 -10.19
N GLY A 511 8.18 -12.02 -8.92
CA GLY A 511 8.99 -11.04 -8.19
C GLY A 511 10.44 -11.48 -8.00
N ALA A 512 10.75 -12.77 -8.19
CA ALA A 512 12.12 -13.28 -8.15
C ALA A 512 12.93 -12.98 -9.43
N VAL A 513 12.28 -12.54 -10.53
CA VAL A 513 12.96 -12.30 -11.82
C VAL A 513 13.36 -10.83 -11.92
N GLU A 514 14.66 -10.59 -12.00
CA GLU A 514 15.28 -9.26 -11.98
C GLU A 514 15.82 -8.81 -13.33
N ALA A 515 16.18 -9.75 -14.20
CA ALA A 515 16.56 -9.46 -15.58
C ALA A 515 16.30 -10.67 -16.48
N VAL A 516 16.01 -10.39 -17.75
CA VAL A 516 15.95 -11.39 -18.81
C VAL A 516 16.73 -10.84 -20.00
N GLU A 517 17.83 -11.50 -20.35
CA GLU A 517 18.71 -11.13 -21.45
C GLU A 517 18.79 -12.27 -22.46
N PHE A 518 19.07 -11.91 -23.70
CA PHE A 518 19.13 -12.84 -24.80
C PHE A 518 20.46 -12.71 -25.53
N VAL A 519 21.12 -13.85 -25.74
CA VAL A 519 22.44 -13.91 -26.38
C VAL A 519 22.39 -14.88 -27.56
N ILE A 520 22.65 -14.36 -28.76
CA ILE A 520 22.80 -15.15 -29.98
C ILE A 520 24.28 -15.21 -30.35
N ASN A 521 24.79 -16.43 -30.48
CA ASN A 521 26.07 -16.69 -31.16
C ASN A 521 25.79 -17.53 -32.42
N ASP A 522 26.73 -17.55 -33.37
CA ASP A 522 26.60 -18.15 -34.72
C ASP A 522 26.10 -19.62 -34.78
N SER A 523 26.01 -20.32 -33.65
CA SER A 523 25.58 -21.73 -33.55
C SER A 523 24.76 -22.11 -32.32
N ASN A 524 24.52 -21.19 -31.38
CA ASN A 524 23.77 -21.46 -30.14
C ASN A 524 22.95 -20.26 -29.73
N CYS A 525 21.78 -20.57 -29.18
CA CYS A 525 20.86 -19.58 -28.68
C CYS A 525 20.70 -19.72 -27.16
N GLN A 526 20.95 -18.64 -26.41
CA GLN A 526 20.96 -18.65 -24.95
C GLN A 526 20.06 -17.55 -24.39
N LEU A 527 19.22 -17.93 -23.42
CA LEU A 527 18.50 -17.01 -22.54
C LEU A 527 19.22 -16.94 -21.21
N LYS A 528 19.50 -15.73 -20.74
CA LYS A 528 20.06 -15.46 -19.42
C LYS A 528 19.01 -14.82 -18.55
N ILE A 529 18.82 -15.34 -17.35
CA ILE A 529 17.79 -14.87 -16.42
C ILE A 529 18.47 -14.60 -15.09
N LYS A 530 18.37 -13.38 -14.59
CA LYS A 530 18.86 -13.03 -13.25
C LYS A 530 17.70 -12.94 -12.27
N GLY A 531 17.95 -13.34 -11.04
CA GLY A 531 16.95 -13.28 -10.00
C GLY A 531 17.51 -13.53 -8.61
N SER A 532 16.62 -13.51 -7.63
CA SER A 532 16.96 -13.68 -6.22
C SER A 532 16.20 -14.81 -5.55
N GLY A 533 16.79 -15.37 -4.49
CA GLY A 533 16.21 -16.45 -3.69
C GLY A 533 16.64 -17.87 -4.09
N SER A 534 15.92 -18.87 -3.59
CA SER A 534 16.22 -20.29 -3.86
C SER A 534 14.93 -21.11 -3.91
N GLY A 535 14.99 -22.29 -4.54
CA GLY A 535 13.83 -23.15 -4.75
C GLY A 535 13.68 -23.55 -6.21
N ASN A 536 12.45 -23.80 -6.65
CA ASN A 536 12.20 -24.26 -8.01
C ASN A 536 11.88 -23.06 -8.89
N PHE A 537 12.72 -22.81 -9.88
CA PHE A 537 12.44 -21.88 -10.96
C PHE A 537 11.57 -22.57 -12.01
N GLY A 538 10.48 -21.92 -12.41
CA GLY A 538 9.58 -22.39 -13.46
C GLY A 538 9.53 -21.44 -14.65
N ALA A 539 9.37 -22.00 -15.85
CA ALA A 539 9.14 -21.24 -17.07
C ALA A 539 8.28 -22.03 -18.06
N TYR A 540 7.48 -21.32 -18.85
CA TYR A 540 6.99 -21.87 -20.10
C TYR A 540 8.12 -21.87 -21.13
N SER A 541 8.25 -22.96 -21.90
CA SER A 541 9.16 -23.05 -23.04
C SER A 541 8.51 -23.88 -24.15
N SER A 542 8.41 -23.36 -25.37
CA SER A 542 7.84 -24.10 -26.50
C SER A 542 8.75 -25.19 -27.05
N ALA A 543 10.04 -25.13 -26.72
CA ALA A 543 11.06 -26.08 -27.12
C ALA A 543 11.73 -26.69 -25.88
N ASN A 544 12.19 -27.93 -26.01
CA ASN A 544 12.97 -28.58 -24.97
C ASN A 544 14.38 -27.95 -24.92
N PRO A 545 14.84 -27.41 -23.78
CA PRO A 545 16.21 -26.95 -23.64
C PRO A 545 17.21 -28.07 -23.88
N LYS A 546 18.40 -27.72 -24.39
CA LYS A 546 19.52 -28.65 -24.53
C LYS A 546 20.23 -28.86 -23.18
N PHE A 547 20.47 -27.77 -22.47
CA PHE A 547 21.05 -27.75 -21.13
C PHE A 547 20.63 -26.46 -20.42
N CYS A 548 20.67 -26.51 -19.09
CA CYS A 548 20.47 -25.35 -18.23
C CYS A 548 21.69 -25.20 -17.32
N MET A 549 22.11 -23.97 -17.05
CA MET A 549 23.13 -23.68 -16.04
C MET A 549 22.56 -22.74 -14.98
N VAL A 550 22.98 -22.93 -13.72
CA VAL A 550 22.74 -22.01 -12.62
C VAL A 550 24.09 -21.53 -12.09
N ASN A 551 24.34 -20.23 -12.11
CA ASN A 551 25.61 -19.62 -11.69
C ASN A 551 26.83 -20.28 -12.38
N SER A 552 26.73 -20.43 -13.71
CA SER A 552 27.75 -21.04 -14.58
C SER A 552 28.07 -22.51 -14.28
N LYS A 553 27.19 -23.23 -13.57
CA LYS A 553 27.27 -24.68 -13.37
C LYS A 553 26.09 -25.34 -14.05
N GLU A 554 26.35 -26.38 -14.84
CA GLU A 554 25.28 -27.18 -15.45
C GLU A 554 24.48 -27.89 -14.36
N GLU A 555 23.16 -27.73 -14.40
CA GLU A 555 22.22 -28.30 -13.43
C GLU A 555 21.18 -29.17 -14.14
N GLU A 556 20.72 -30.22 -13.47
CA GLU A 556 19.61 -31.02 -13.98
C GLU A 556 18.32 -30.18 -14.04
N PHE A 557 17.53 -30.39 -15.09
CA PHE A 557 16.25 -29.73 -15.28
C PHE A 557 15.17 -30.75 -15.67
N GLU A 558 13.92 -30.43 -15.33
CA GLU A 558 12.74 -31.19 -15.76
C GLU A 558 12.03 -30.40 -16.86
N TYR A 559 11.74 -31.04 -17.99
CA TYR A 559 10.90 -30.47 -19.04
C TYR A 559 9.72 -31.37 -19.37
N LYS A 560 8.51 -30.88 -19.07
CA LYS A 560 7.26 -31.57 -19.37
C LYS A 560 6.79 -31.17 -20.76
N VAL A 561 7.03 -32.05 -21.73
CA VAL A 561 6.76 -31.80 -23.16
C VAL A 561 5.30 -31.40 -23.42
N ASP A 562 4.34 -32.12 -22.82
CA ASP A 562 2.90 -31.88 -23.04
C ASP A 562 2.42 -30.55 -22.43
N GLU A 563 3.04 -30.12 -21.33
CA GLU A 563 2.72 -28.88 -20.62
C GLU A 563 3.56 -27.69 -21.14
N LYS A 564 4.61 -27.95 -21.93
CA LYS A 564 5.62 -26.97 -22.34
C LYS A 564 6.23 -26.25 -21.14
N PHE A 565 6.49 -27.00 -20.08
CA PHE A 565 6.89 -26.46 -18.78
C PHE A 565 8.28 -26.92 -18.37
N LEU A 566 9.17 -25.96 -18.13
CA LEU A 566 10.54 -26.14 -17.66
C LEU A 566 10.61 -25.86 -16.16
N THR A 567 11.27 -26.75 -15.42
CA THR A 567 11.62 -26.57 -14.00
C THR A 567 13.12 -26.75 -13.80
N ILE A 568 13.75 -25.79 -13.12
CA ILE A 568 15.17 -25.82 -12.75
C ILE A 568 15.27 -25.61 -11.24
N THR A 569 16.10 -26.40 -10.55
CA THR A 569 16.32 -26.21 -9.11
C THR A 569 17.41 -25.17 -8.89
N VAL A 570 17.09 -24.08 -8.19
CA VAL A 570 18.05 -23.08 -7.74
C VAL A 570 18.59 -23.50 -6.36
N PRO A 571 19.89 -23.82 -6.23
CA PRO A 571 20.46 -24.31 -4.98
C PRO A 571 20.32 -23.33 -3.82
N HIS A 572 20.18 -23.85 -2.61
CA HIS A 572 20.22 -23.06 -1.37
C HIS A 572 21.63 -22.49 -1.13
N GLY A 573 21.70 -21.27 -0.58
CA GLY A 573 22.95 -20.60 -0.22
C GLY A 573 23.43 -19.52 -1.20
N ASN A 574 22.70 -19.32 -2.31
CA ASN A 574 22.88 -18.16 -3.18
C ASN A 574 21.71 -17.19 -2.94
N ASP A 575 22.01 -15.94 -2.61
CA ASP A 575 20.98 -14.90 -2.47
C ASP A 575 20.50 -14.39 -3.83
N SER A 576 21.36 -14.49 -4.85
CA SER A 576 21.09 -14.20 -6.26
C SER A 576 21.53 -15.33 -7.18
N TRP A 577 20.90 -15.46 -8.34
CA TRP A 577 21.20 -16.49 -9.34
C TRP A 577 21.13 -15.95 -10.77
N GLU A 578 21.99 -16.51 -11.63
CA GLU A 578 21.94 -16.39 -13.09
C GLU A 578 21.62 -17.77 -13.67
N ILE A 579 20.49 -17.89 -14.35
CA ILE A 579 20.07 -19.09 -15.08
C ILE A 579 20.33 -18.87 -16.57
N ASP A 580 21.14 -19.75 -17.17
CA ASP A 580 21.35 -19.82 -18.60
C ASP A 580 20.56 -21.00 -19.18
N VAL A 581 19.63 -20.75 -20.12
CA VAL A 581 18.88 -21.79 -20.84
C VAL A 581 19.33 -21.80 -22.30
N ALA A 582 19.89 -22.93 -22.74
CA ALA A 582 20.41 -23.06 -24.10
C ALA A 582 19.52 -23.94 -24.98
N PHE A 583 19.28 -23.52 -26.22
CA PHE A 583 18.52 -24.27 -27.23
C PHE A 583 19.40 -24.65 -28.42
N MET A 584 19.03 -25.71 -29.14
CA MET A 584 19.64 -26.01 -30.43
C MET A 584 19.16 -25.00 -31.48
N ALA A 585 20.09 -24.50 -32.31
CA ALA A 585 19.84 -23.51 -33.34
C ALA A 585 18.89 -24.00 -34.43
#